data_AF-A0A953L3A9-F1
#
_entry.id   AF-A0A953L3A9-F1
#
_cell.length_a   1.000
_cell.length_b   1.000
_cell.length_c   1.000
_cell.angle_alpha   90.00
_cell.angle_beta   90.00
_cell.angle_gamma   90.00
#
_symmetry.space_group_name_H-M   'P 1'
#
loop_
_entity.id
_entity.type
_entity.pdbx_description
1 polymer ?
#
loop_
_entity_poly.entity_id
_entity_poly.type
_entity_poly.pdbx_seq_one_letter_code
_entity_poly.pdbx_strand_id
1 'polypeptide(L)'
;MTTLKLLDSALSKCIQEDLVPVLELHDITCGNDSAALVELSTWYLSPGILELINKYSHSLIINIANEALHVSWTGDAAAAKTKFINTYTYIVAALRAADIAVPIMIDGPDCGMSLQHLTDMGAALLENDPAHNLVFSTHAYWWAFSEMDSSVTREMIEEAVAEEIPLVIGEVANLQDDGTPCVYDLDFQSILHMCREFGIGWLAWSWDRDICSERQVTVAGSPDDLTAYGEVILHHPDFGIDEDVVMKSAYLINDGCSTSGVDNQKSSSPVYLYPNPAQEYVYIRIRAQEDRGWKYSIMDIHGRVVMSGDLHGSERIDVHSLLSGTYFIQVFNAQHWWTKNITIQR
;
A
#
# COMPACT_ATOMS: atom_id res chain seq x y z
N MET A 1 26.12 -12.03 7.57
CA MET A 1 26.46 -10.63 7.22
C MET A 1 25.93 -10.21 5.85
N THR A 2 25.72 -11.10 4.89
CA THR A 2 25.16 -10.80 3.55
C THR A 2 23.65 -10.59 3.54
N THR A 3 22.87 -11.31 4.36
CA THR A 3 21.39 -11.24 4.36
C THR A 3 20.84 -9.93 4.93
N LEU A 4 21.36 -9.45 6.06
CA LEU A 4 20.92 -8.19 6.69
C LEU A 4 21.14 -6.97 5.77
N LYS A 5 22.24 -6.94 5.02
CA LYS A 5 22.52 -5.84 4.08
C LYS A 5 21.55 -5.85 2.89
N LEU A 6 21.12 -7.02 2.44
CA LEU A 6 20.15 -7.13 1.36
C LEU A 6 18.76 -6.70 1.83
N LEU A 7 18.36 -7.10 3.04
CA LEU A 7 17.11 -6.65 3.64
C LEU A 7 17.11 -5.12 3.86
N ASP A 8 18.18 -4.57 4.44
CA ASP A 8 18.35 -3.12 4.58
C ASP A 8 18.23 -2.41 3.23
N SER A 9 18.89 -2.94 2.20
CA SER A 9 18.80 -2.39 0.84
C SER A 9 17.38 -2.46 0.28
N ALA A 10 16.63 -3.54 0.49
CA ALA A 10 15.26 -3.67 0.01
C ALA A 10 14.33 -2.67 0.71
N LEU A 11 14.35 -2.64 2.05
CA LEU A 11 13.55 -1.70 2.85
C LEU A 11 13.88 -0.26 2.48
N SER A 12 15.17 0.08 2.35
CA SER A 12 15.59 1.44 1.97
C SER A 12 15.06 1.88 0.61
N LYS A 13 14.91 0.96 -0.35
CA LYS A 13 14.38 1.25 -1.68
C LYS A 13 12.88 1.49 -1.63
N CYS A 14 12.14 0.70 -0.85
CA CYS A 14 10.72 0.96 -0.64
C CYS A 14 10.51 2.38 -0.11
N ILE A 15 11.27 2.79 0.92
CA ILE A 15 11.16 4.15 1.47
C ILE A 15 11.57 5.24 0.45
N GLN A 16 12.61 5.01 -0.35
CA GLN A 16 13.04 5.93 -1.40
C GLN A 16 11.98 6.16 -2.48
N GLU A 17 11.18 5.13 -2.77
CA GLU A 17 10.12 5.16 -3.78
C GLU A 17 8.74 5.43 -3.16
N ASP A 18 8.69 5.93 -1.93
CA ASP A 18 7.46 6.24 -1.19
C ASP A 18 6.48 5.05 -1.04
N LEU A 19 7.03 3.84 -0.88
CA LEU A 19 6.30 2.61 -0.61
C LEU A 19 6.39 2.22 0.86
N VAL A 20 5.28 1.71 1.41
CA VAL A 20 5.25 1.10 2.75
C VAL A 20 5.63 -0.38 2.61
N PRO A 21 6.83 -0.81 3.05
CA PRO A 21 7.15 -2.24 3.10
C PRO A 21 6.29 -2.99 4.11
N VAL A 22 5.72 -4.12 3.67
CA VAL A 22 5.20 -5.20 4.52
C VAL A 22 6.23 -6.32 4.49
N LEU A 23 6.95 -6.53 5.59
CA LEU A 23 7.98 -7.57 5.69
C LEU A 23 7.37 -8.86 6.24
N GLU A 24 7.44 -9.94 5.47
CA GLU A 24 6.89 -11.26 5.83
C GLU A 24 7.96 -12.36 5.90
N LEU A 25 7.68 -13.44 6.66
CA LEU A 25 8.50 -14.66 6.71
C LEU A 25 7.77 -15.83 6.06
N HIS A 26 8.32 -16.32 4.94
CA HIS A 26 7.64 -17.28 4.08
C HIS A 26 7.92 -18.77 4.42
N ASP A 27 8.85 -19.03 5.35
CA ASP A 27 9.48 -20.34 5.60
C ASP A 27 8.52 -21.48 6.00
N ILE A 28 7.35 -21.14 6.56
CA ILE A 28 6.37 -22.11 7.09
C ILE A 28 4.99 -21.94 6.44
N THR A 29 4.95 -21.36 5.24
CA THR A 29 3.72 -21.19 4.44
C THR A 29 2.85 -22.43 4.49
N CYS A 30 1.56 -22.26 4.80
CA CYS A 30 0.59 -23.34 4.95
C CYS A 30 0.91 -24.39 6.04
N GLY A 31 1.86 -24.15 6.94
CA GLY A 31 2.25 -25.08 8.00
C GLY A 31 1.35 -25.01 9.24
N ASN A 32 1.14 -26.12 9.96
CA ASN A 32 0.27 -26.17 11.16
C ASN A 32 1.02 -26.44 12.48
N ASP A 33 2.28 -26.06 12.53
CA ASP A 33 3.13 -26.23 13.71
C ASP A 33 3.30 -24.90 14.46
N SER A 34 2.62 -24.77 15.61
CA SER A 34 2.71 -23.58 16.44
C SER A 34 4.07 -23.42 17.11
N ALA A 35 4.78 -24.51 17.40
CA ALA A 35 6.11 -24.42 17.99
C ALA A 35 7.11 -23.89 16.96
N ALA A 36 7.03 -24.36 15.71
CA ALA A 36 7.83 -23.85 14.60
C ALA A 36 7.52 -22.37 14.31
N LEU A 37 6.25 -21.96 14.33
CA LEU A 37 5.86 -20.55 14.16
C LEU A 37 6.43 -19.66 15.29
N VAL A 38 6.34 -20.11 16.54
CA VAL A 38 6.95 -19.40 17.68
C VAL A 38 8.47 -19.29 17.51
N GLU A 39 9.14 -20.38 17.14
CA GLU A 39 10.58 -20.37 16.89
C GLU A 39 10.96 -19.41 15.74
N LEU A 40 10.25 -19.46 14.61
CA LEU A 40 10.47 -18.59 13.46
C LEU A 40 10.30 -17.12 13.85
N SER A 41 9.28 -16.77 14.63
CA SER A 41 9.03 -15.39 15.06
C SER A 41 10.18 -14.77 15.86
N THR A 42 11.04 -15.59 16.49
CA THR A 42 12.23 -15.10 17.20
C THR A 42 13.26 -14.45 16.29
N TRP A 43 13.17 -14.67 14.97
CA TRP A 43 14.00 -13.98 13.98
C TRP A 43 13.87 -12.46 14.08
N TYR A 44 12.65 -11.96 14.31
CA TYR A 44 12.38 -10.53 14.53
C TYR A 44 13.06 -9.96 15.77
N LEU A 45 13.34 -10.82 16.76
CA LEU A 45 14.02 -10.46 18.02
C LEU A 45 15.54 -10.49 17.90
N SER A 46 16.09 -10.91 16.76
CA SER A 46 17.54 -10.91 16.58
C SER A 46 18.07 -9.47 16.53
N PRO A 47 19.24 -9.17 17.13
CA PRO A 47 19.70 -7.79 17.30
C PRO A 47 19.75 -6.97 16.01
N GLY A 48 20.24 -7.57 14.92
CA GLY A 48 20.34 -6.89 13.62
C GLY A 48 18.98 -6.65 12.95
N ILE A 49 17.97 -7.47 13.24
CA ILE A 49 16.61 -7.27 12.72
C ILE A 49 15.89 -6.20 13.54
N LEU A 50 16.02 -6.22 14.87
CA LEU A 50 15.52 -5.16 15.75
C LEU A 50 16.08 -3.78 15.35
N GLU A 51 17.37 -3.69 15.04
CA GLU A 51 17.99 -2.45 14.54
C GLU A 51 17.32 -1.96 13.24
N LEU A 52 17.03 -2.87 12.29
CA LEU A 52 16.36 -2.51 11.03
C LEU A 52 14.90 -2.12 11.24
N ILE A 53 14.15 -2.85 12.06
CA ILE A 53 12.77 -2.51 12.40
C ILE A 53 12.72 -1.12 13.02
N ASN A 54 13.59 -0.83 13.97
CA ASN A 54 13.67 0.49 14.60
C ASN A 54 14.02 1.59 13.60
N LYS A 55 15.02 1.34 12.73
CA LYS A 55 15.43 2.26 11.66
C LYS A 55 14.28 2.63 10.72
N TYR A 56 13.41 1.68 10.38
CA TYR A 56 12.31 1.84 9.42
C TYR A 56 10.92 1.93 10.07
N SER A 57 10.86 2.09 11.39
CA SER A 57 9.61 2.02 12.18
C SER A 57 8.52 3.02 11.78
N HIS A 58 8.90 4.10 11.10
CA HIS A 58 8.00 5.14 10.60
C HIS A 58 7.17 4.72 9.38
N SER A 59 7.52 3.61 8.71
CA SER A 59 6.88 3.18 7.46
C SER A 59 7.03 1.68 7.21
N LEU A 60 7.15 0.86 8.24
CA LEU A 60 7.27 -0.60 8.13
C LEU A 60 6.06 -1.26 8.80
N ILE A 61 5.53 -2.29 8.16
CA ILE A 61 4.62 -3.28 8.76
C ILE A 61 5.37 -4.62 8.79
N ILE A 62 5.23 -5.38 9.87
CA ILE A 62 5.75 -6.77 9.90
C ILE A 62 4.59 -7.75 9.84
N ASN A 63 4.58 -8.64 8.86
CA ASN A 63 3.70 -9.80 8.83
C ASN A 63 4.44 -11.00 9.44
N ILE A 64 3.91 -11.56 10.53
CA ILE A 64 4.66 -12.51 11.37
C ILE A 64 5.17 -13.70 10.56
N ALA A 65 4.30 -14.31 9.77
CA ALA A 65 4.63 -15.42 8.88
C ALA A 65 3.52 -15.59 7.85
N ASN A 66 3.92 -15.93 6.63
CA ASN A 66 2.97 -16.22 5.57
C ASN A 66 2.10 -17.43 5.95
N GLU A 67 0.77 -17.25 5.92
CA GLU A 67 -0.20 -18.36 5.81
C GLU A 67 -0.13 -19.45 6.89
N ALA A 68 0.32 -19.10 8.09
CA ALA A 68 0.58 -20.08 9.14
C ALA A 68 -0.67 -20.50 9.93
N LEU A 69 -0.66 -21.78 10.33
CA LEU A 69 -1.67 -22.49 11.11
C LEU A 69 -2.97 -22.80 10.36
N HIS A 70 -3.63 -23.87 10.78
CA HIS A 70 -4.92 -24.29 10.24
C HIS A 70 -5.99 -24.23 11.32
N VAL A 71 -7.22 -23.99 10.90
CA VAL A 71 -8.42 -24.08 11.74
C VAL A 71 -9.43 -25.03 11.11
N SER A 72 -9.93 -24.72 9.92
CA SER A 72 -10.90 -25.56 9.21
C SER A 72 -10.32 -26.91 8.81
N TRP A 73 -9.00 -26.98 8.58
CA TRP A 73 -8.34 -28.23 8.19
C TRP A 73 -7.90 -29.09 9.38
N THR A 74 -8.27 -28.66 10.59
CA THR A 74 -8.09 -29.46 11.79
C THR A 74 -9.40 -30.19 12.08
N GLY A 75 -9.33 -31.47 12.47
CA GLY A 75 -10.53 -32.22 12.86
C GLY A 75 -11.28 -31.69 14.09
N ASP A 76 -10.82 -30.58 14.68
CA ASP A 76 -11.41 -29.88 15.81
C ASP A 76 -11.13 -28.36 15.71
N ALA A 77 -12.00 -27.66 14.98
CA ALA A 77 -11.86 -26.23 14.73
C ALA A 77 -11.88 -25.40 16.03
N ALA A 78 -12.61 -25.81 17.06
CA ALA A 78 -12.68 -25.07 18.33
C ALA A 78 -11.33 -25.10 19.07
N ALA A 79 -10.71 -26.27 19.15
CA ALA A 79 -9.37 -26.41 19.70
C ALA A 79 -8.33 -25.65 18.87
N ALA A 80 -8.45 -25.68 17.54
CA ALA A 80 -7.53 -24.97 16.65
C ALA A 80 -7.64 -23.45 16.74
N LYS A 81 -8.85 -22.87 16.82
CA LYS A 81 -9.03 -21.44 17.10
C LYS A 81 -8.34 -21.02 18.40
N THR A 82 -8.54 -21.82 19.46
CA THR A 82 -7.88 -21.57 20.76
C THR A 82 -6.36 -21.63 20.63
N LYS A 83 -5.82 -22.61 19.88
CA LYS A 83 -4.38 -22.72 19.60
C LYS A 83 -3.86 -21.52 18.81
N PHE A 84 -4.60 -21.08 17.78
CA PHE A 84 -4.25 -19.92 16.95
C PHE A 84 -4.13 -18.65 17.80
N ILE A 85 -5.19 -18.32 18.56
CA ILE A 85 -5.23 -17.14 19.43
C ILE A 85 -4.06 -17.17 20.43
N ASN A 86 -3.86 -18.29 21.13
CA ASN A 86 -2.79 -18.41 22.13
C ASN A 86 -1.39 -18.27 21.52
N THR A 87 -1.19 -18.84 20.32
CA THR A 87 0.12 -18.80 19.64
C THR A 87 0.46 -17.36 19.22
N TYR A 88 -0.45 -16.68 18.54
CA TYR A 88 -0.22 -15.30 18.12
C TYR A 88 -0.18 -14.33 19.30
N THR A 89 -0.99 -14.53 20.34
CA THR A 89 -0.92 -13.74 21.58
C THR A 89 0.47 -13.84 22.23
N TYR A 90 1.04 -15.05 22.29
CA TYR A 90 2.38 -15.26 22.81
C TYR A 90 3.45 -14.53 21.97
N ILE A 91 3.36 -14.66 20.64
CA ILE A 91 4.32 -14.02 19.72
C ILE A 91 4.23 -12.51 19.81
N VAL A 92 3.03 -11.94 19.70
CA VAL A 92 2.80 -10.48 19.80
C VAL A 92 3.32 -9.96 21.13
N ALA A 93 3.03 -10.61 22.25
CA ALA A 93 3.55 -10.20 23.56
C ALA A 93 5.08 -10.19 23.60
N ALA A 94 5.75 -11.20 23.00
CA ALA A 94 7.21 -11.24 22.91
C ALA A 94 7.79 -10.13 22.02
N LEU A 95 7.16 -9.84 20.87
CA LEU A 95 7.56 -8.74 19.98
C LEU A 95 7.40 -7.37 20.67
N ARG A 96 6.26 -7.14 21.34
CA ARG A 96 6.01 -5.90 22.10
C ARG A 96 6.96 -5.75 23.30
N ALA A 97 7.32 -6.83 23.98
CA ALA A 97 8.31 -6.81 25.06
C ALA A 97 9.74 -6.44 24.60
N ALA A 98 10.00 -6.53 23.29
CA ALA A 98 11.24 -6.08 22.66
C ALA A 98 11.13 -4.67 22.05
N ASP A 99 10.11 -3.90 22.46
CA ASP A 99 9.84 -2.52 22.01
C ASP A 99 9.55 -2.40 20.50
N ILE A 100 9.11 -3.47 19.84
CA ILE A 100 8.63 -3.40 18.44
C ILE A 100 7.29 -2.67 18.42
N ALA A 101 7.30 -1.41 17.95
CA ALA A 101 6.13 -0.53 17.96
C ALA A 101 5.37 -0.46 16.62
N VAL A 102 5.94 -1.01 15.55
CA VAL A 102 5.32 -1.03 14.21
C VAL A 102 4.00 -1.81 14.19
N PRO A 103 3.11 -1.58 13.22
CA PRO A 103 1.95 -2.44 13.01
C PRO A 103 2.39 -3.89 12.76
N ILE A 104 1.69 -4.83 13.38
CA ILE A 104 1.92 -6.27 13.23
C ILE A 104 0.75 -6.86 12.44
N MET A 105 1.06 -7.43 11.28
CA MET A 105 0.13 -8.15 10.43
C MET A 105 0.08 -9.64 10.81
N ILE A 106 -1.12 -10.20 10.86
CA ILE A 106 -1.40 -11.62 11.07
C ILE A 106 -2.24 -12.14 9.91
N ASP A 107 -1.69 -13.09 9.16
CA ASP A 107 -2.43 -13.80 8.12
C ASP A 107 -3.48 -14.75 8.70
N GLY A 108 -4.52 -14.99 7.90
CA GLY A 108 -5.57 -15.94 8.25
C GLY A 108 -5.07 -17.38 8.30
N PRO A 109 -5.79 -18.25 9.05
CA PRO A 109 -5.50 -19.67 9.02
C PRO A 109 -5.91 -20.28 7.67
N ASP A 110 -5.55 -21.55 7.50
CA ASP A 110 -5.94 -22.36 6.34
C ASP A 110 -5.36 -21.78 5.03
N CYS A 111 -4.03 -21.59 5.05
CA CYS A 111 -3.26 -20.90 4.01
C CYS A 111 -3.72 -19.47 3.74
N GLY A 112 -3.97 -18.65 4.78
CA GLY A 112 -4.40 -17.25 4.59
C GLY A 112 -5.86 -17.08 4.14
N MET A 113 -6.51 -18.12 3.63
CA MET A 113 -7.80 -18.01 2.94
C MET A 113 -9.00 -17.81 3.88
N SER A 114 -8.87 -18.09 5.18
CA SER A 114 -10.03 -18.12 6.08
C SER A 114 -10.32 -16.78 6.77
N LEU A 115 -10.94 -15.85 6.02
CA LEU A 115 -11.40 -14.57 6.57
C LEU A 115 -12.42 -14.75 7.72
N GLN A 116 -13.36 -15.70 7.59
CA GLN A 116 -14.38 -15.91 8.63
C GLN A 116 -13.75 -16.23 10.00
N HIS A 117 -12.75 -17.11 10.03
CA HIS A 117 -12.08 -17.45 11.29
C HIS A 117 -11.24 -16.29 11.82
N LEU A 118 -10.64 -15.50 10.94
CA LEU A 118 -9.99 -14.24 11.34
C LEU A 118 -10.99 -13.30 12.01
N THR A 119 -12.16 -13.09 11.42
CA THR A 119 -13.23 -12.27 12.00
C THR A 119 -13.66 -12.80 13.37
N ASP A 120 -13.94 -14.11 13.48
CA ASP A 120 -14.34 -14.74 14.75
C ASP A 120 -13.29 -14.57 15.88
N MET A 121 -12.01 -14.56 15.53
CA MET A 121 -10.89 -14.50 16.49
C MET A 121 -10.36 -13.08 16.70
N GLY A 122 -10.71 -12.13 15.82
CA GLY A 122 -10.07 -10.83 15.69
C GLY A 122 -10.17 -9.99 16.95
N ALA A 123 -11.35 -9.93 17.58
CA ALA A 123 -11.56 -9.20 18.83
C ALA A 123 -10.62 -9.68 19.95
N ALA A 124 -10.46 -11.00 20.10
CA ALA A 124 -9.57 -11.57 21.11
C ALA A 124 -8.09 -11.28 20.82
N LEU A 125 -7.68 -11.32 19.55
CA LEU A 125 -6.31 -10.99 19.14
C LEU A 125 -6.00 -9.50 19.35
N LEU A 126 -6.93 -8.61 18.98
CA LEU A 126 -6.82 -7.16 19.17
C LEU A 126 -6.73 -6.76 20.64
N GLU A 127 -7.50 -7.41 21.51
CA GLU A 127 -7.46 -7.18 22.97
C GLU A 127 -6.12 -7.65 23.56
N ASN A 128 -5.54 -8.71 23.01
CA ASN A 128 -4.28 -9.28 23.49
C ASN A 128 -3.02 -8.53 23.02
N ASP A 129 -3.11 -7.62 22.04
CA ASP A 129 -2.01 -6.71 21.71
C ASP A 129 -2.05 -5.47 22.62
N PRO A 130 -1.10 -5.31 23.56
CA PRO A 130 -1.08 -4.15 24.46
C PRO A 130 -0.88 -2.81 23.73
N ALA A 131 -0.39 -2.82 22.48
CA ALA A 131 -0.27 -1.62 21.66
C ALA A 131 -1.53 -1.32 20.84
N HIS A 132 -2.49 -2.24 20.78
CA HIS A 132 -3.67 -2.19 19.90
C HIS A 132 -3.32 -1.78 18.47
N ASN A 133 -2.25 -2.37 17.92
CA ASN A 133 -1.69 -2.02 16.63
C ASN A 133 -1.44 -3.29 15.79
N LEU A 134 -2.49 -4.13 15.73
CA LEU A 134 -2.57 -5.27 14.83
C LEU A 134 -3.35 -4.90 13.57
N VAL A 135 -2.96 -5.53 12.46
CA VAL A 135 -3.71 -5.60 11.21
C VAL A 135 -3.83 -7.07 10.82
N PHE A 136 -4.89 -7.44 10.11
CA PHE A 136 -5.14 -8.81 9.68
C PHE A 136 -5.10 -8.89 8.16
N SER A 137 -4.65 -10.05 7.67
CA SER A 137 -4.51 -10.30 6.24
C SER A 137 -5.25 -11.58 5.85
N THR A 138 -6.04 -11.52 4.79
CA THR A 138 -6.61 -12.72 4.16
C THR A 138 -6.21 -12.81 2.69
N HIS A 139 -6.01 -14.03 2.21
CA HIS A 139 -5.51 -14.33 0.88
C HIS A 139 -6.66 -14.87 0.04
N ALA A 140 -7.10 -14.10 -0.95
CA ALA A 140 -8.38 -14.28 -1.64
C ALA A 140 -8.33 -15.33 -2.76
N TYR A 141 -7.74 -16.50 -2.47
CA TYR A 141 -7.80 -17.69 -3.33
C TYR A 141 -9.10 -18.45 -3.04
N TRP A 142 -10.21 -17.84 -3.47
CA TRP A 142 -11.57 -18.21 -3.09
C TRP A 142 -12.36 -18.90 -4.20
N TRP A 143 -11.72 -19.78 -4.98
CA TRP A 143 -12.37 -20.50 -6.08
C TRP A 143 -13.69 -21.18 -5.66
N ALA A 144 -13.71 -21.82 -4.49
CA ALA A 144 -14.91 -22.49 -3.98
C ALA A 144 -16.10 -21.53 -3.80
N PHE A 145 -15.84 -20.23 -3.66
CA PHE A 145 -16.84 -19.18 -3.54
C PHE A 145 -17.07 -18.42 -4.86
N SER A 146 -16.12 -18.45 -5.82
CA SER A 146 -16.28 -17.78 -7.11
C SER A 146 -17.35 -18.41 -8.00
N GLU A 147 -17.63 -19.70 -7.85
CA GLU A 147 -18.78 -20.35 -8.49
C GLU A 147 -20.12 -20.07 -7.77
N MET A 148 -20.09 -19.57 -6.54
CA MET A 148 -21.24 -19.48 -5.63
C MET A 148 -21.94 -18.12 -5.58
N ASP A 149 -21.65 -17.20 -6.51
CA ASP A 149 -22.06 -15.79 -6.49
C ASP A 149 -21.17 -14.92 -5.57
N SER A 150 -20.81 -13.73 -6.05
CA SER A 150 -20.06 -12.69 -5.31
C SER A 150 -20.71 -12.28 -3.99
N SER A 151 -21.96 -12.68 -3.75
CA SER A 151 -22.71 -12.45 -2.51
C SER A 151 -22.07 -13.11 -1.29
N VAL A 152 -21.54 -14.34 -1.38
CA VAL A 152 -20.89 -15.00 -0.24
C VAL A 152 -19.60 -14.27 0.15
N THR A 153 -18.77 -13.95 -0.83
CA THR A 153 -17.54 -13.18 -0.59
C THR A 153 -17.84 -11.79 -0.03
N ARG A 154 -18.89 -11.14 -0.52
CA ARG A 154 -19.36 -9.86 0.02
C ARG A 154 -19.81 -9.98 1.47
N GLU A 155 -20.65 -10.96 1.81
CA GLU A 155 -21.12 -11.18 3.18
C GLU A 155 -19.96 -11.35 4.16
N MET A 156 -18.93 -12.13 3.79
CA MET A 156 -17.73 -12.32 4.62
C MET A 156 -16.95 -11.02 4.84
N ILE A 157 -16.83 -10.19 3.80
CA ILE A 157 -16.17 -8.87 3.89
C ILE A 157 -17.01 -7.91 4.73
N GLU A 158 -18.32 -7.85 4.51
CA GLU A 158 -19.25 -7.00 5.27
C GLU A 158 -19.24 -7.35 6.77
N GLU A 159 -19.17 -8.64 7.11
CA GLU A 159 -19.04 -9.09 8.49
C GLU A 159 -17.72 -8.64 9.12
N ALA A 160 -16.59 -8.82 8.42
CA ALA A 160 -15.29 -8.35 8.91
C ALA A 160 -15.25 -6.83 9.15
N VAL A 161 -15.87 -6.05 8.25
CA VAL A 161 -16.00 -4.59 8.39
C VAL A 161 -16.92 -4.24 9.57
N ALA A 162 -18.03 -4.94 9.74
CA ALA A 162 -18.99 -4.71 10.82
C ALA A 162 -18.40 -5.01 12.21
N GLU A 163 -17.53 -6.01 12.30
CA GLU A 163 -16.78 -6.37 13.52
C GLU A 163 -15.51 -5.51 13.71
N GLU A 164 -15.36 -4.44 12.91
CA GLU A 164 -14.24 -3.48 12.96
C GLU A 164 -12.85 -4.14 12.86
N ILE A 165 -12.74 -5.23 12.09
CA ILE A 165 -11.48 -5.92 11.85
C ILE A 165 -10.58 -5.08 10.94
N PRO A 166 -9.37 -4.66 11.37
CA PRO A 166 -8.43 -3.94 10.50
C PRO A 166 -7.91 -4.91 9.44
N LEU A 167 -8.50 -4.90 8.25
CA LEU A 167 -8.29 -5.93 7.23
C LEU A 167 -7.49 -5.41 6.02
N VAL A 168 -6.63 -6.28 5.50
CA VAL A 168 -5.99 -6.18 4.19
C VAL A 168 -6.26 -7.48 3.43
N ILE A 169 -6.57 -7.40 2.12
CA ILE A 169 -6.49 -8.57 1.24
C ILE A 169 -5.01 -8.74 0.86
N GLY A 170 -4.25 -9.44 1.70
CA GLY A 170 -2.78 -9.50 1.61
C GLY A 170 -2.25 -10.29 0.42
N GLU A 171 -3.10 -11.13 -0.18
CA GLU A 171 -2.87 -11.69 -1.51
C GLU A 171 -4.18 -11.75 -2.29
N VAL A 172 -4.12 -11.35 -3.55
CA VAL A 172 -5.22 -11.50 -4.50
C VAL A 172 -4.65 -11.75 -5.89
N ALA A 173 -5.22 -12.70 -6.62
CA ALA A 173 -4.74 -13.10 -7.94
C ALA A 173 -5.87 -13.57 -8.85
N ASN A 174 -5.58 -13.70 -10.16
CA ASN A 174 -6.51 -14.23 -11.15
C ASN A 174 -6.62 -15.77 -11.14
N LEU A 175 -5.68 -16.49 -10.53
CA LEU A 175 -5.60 -17.95 -10.59
C LEU A 175 -5.27 -18.58 -9.23
N GLN A 176 -5.86 -19.74 -8.95
CA GLN A 176 -5.62 -20.54 -7.75
C GLN A 176 -5.07 -21.94 -8.08
N ASP A 177 -4.23 -22.45 -7.20
CA ASP A 177 -3.62 -23.78 -7.29
C ASP A 177 -4.53 -24.88 -6.70
N ASP A 178 -4.41 -26.10 -7.19
CA ASP A 178 -5.03 -27.30 -6.60
C ASP A 178 -4.24 -28.57 -6.93
N GLY A 179 -3.28 -28.91 -6.06
CA GLY A 179 -2.31 -30.00 -6.27
C GLY A 179 -1.33 -29.77 -7.43
N THR A 180 -1.72 -28.95 -8.40
CA THR A 180 -0.92 -28.39 -9.50
C THR A 180 -1.15 -26.88 -9.57
N PRO A 181 -0.19 -26.09 -10.11
CA PRO A 181 -0.37 -24.65 -10.27
C PRO A 181 -1.48 -24.25 -11.24
N CYS A 182 -2.15 -23.12 -10.98
CA CYS A 182 -3.09 -22.43 -11.87
C CYS A 182 -4.20 -23.31 -12.45
N VAL A 183 -5.00 -23.86 -11.54
CA VAL A 183 -6.12 -24.76 -11.88
C VAL A 183 -7.42 -23.98 -12.04
N TYR A 184 -7.63 -22.96 -11.23
CA TYR A 184 -8.92 -22.31 -11.08
C TYR A 184 -8.86 -20.81 -11.38
N ASP A 185 -9.77 -20.34 -12.23
CA ASP A 185 -9.97 -18.91 -12.51
C ASP A 185 -10.69 -18.22 -11.34
N LEU A 186 -10.14 -17.10 -10.87
CA LEU A 186 -10.69 -16.32 -9.77
C LEU A 186 -11.34 -15.03 -10.26
N ASP A 187 -12.48 -14.68 -9.68
CA ASP A 187 -13.12 -13.37 -9.86
C ASP A 187 -12.49 -12.31 -8.95
N PHE A 188 -11.22 -12.02 -9.18
CA PHE A 188 -10.47 -11.04 -8.38
C PHE A 188 -10.99 -9.60 -8.59
N GLN A 189 -11.58 -9.29 -9.74
CA GLN A 189 -12.06 -7.94 -10.04
C GLN A 189 -13.23 -7.56 -9.13
N SER A 190 -14.17 -8.48 -8.89
CA SER A 190 -15.25 -8.27 -7.92
C SER A 190 -14.70 -8.03 -6.51
N ILE A 191 -13.65 -8.76 -6.10
CA ILE A 191 -12.98 -8.56 -4.80
C ILE A 191 -12.35 -7.17 -4.73
N LEU A 192 -11.65 -6.72 -5.77
CA LEU A 192 -11.02 -5.40 -5.79
C LEU A 192 -12.03 -4.24 -5.84
N HIS A 193 -13.17 -4.43 -6.51
CA HIS A 193 -14.30 -3.51 -6.41
C HIS A 193 -14.82 -3.39 -4.96
N MET A 194 -14.98 -4.52 -4.27
CA MET A 194 -15.37 -4.52 -2.86
C MET A 194 -14.32 -3.86 -1.97
N CYS A 195 -13.03 -4.08 -2.24
CA CYS A 195 -11.95 -3.43 -1.51
C CYS A 195 -12.06 -1.90 -1.60
N ARG A 196 -12.32 -1.36 -2.79
CA ARG A 196 -12.56 0.08 -2.97
C ARG A 196 -13.83 0.57 -2.28
N GLU A 197 -14.91 -0.19 -2.36
CA GLU A 197 -16.19 0.14 -1.73
C GLU A 197 -16.07 0.24 -0.19
N PHE A 198 -15.37 -0.72 0.42
CA PHE A 198 -15.23 -0.83 1.88
C PHE A 198 -13.95 -0.17 2.43
N GLY A 199 -13.09 0.39 1.57
CA GLY A 199 -11.84 1.03 1.99
C GLY A 199 -10.80 0.06 2.53
N ILE A 200 -10.74 -1.15 1.97
CA ILE A 200 -9.83 -2.22 2.36
C ILE A 200 -8.60 -2.20 1.43
N GLY A 201 -7.41 -2.22 2.00
CA GLY A 201 -6.17 -2.33 1.23
C GLY A 201 -5.98 -3.72 0.64
N TRP A 202 -5.27 -3.83 -0.48
CA TRP A 202 -5.00 -5.11 -1.13
C TRP A 202 -3.59 -5.16 -1.72
N LEU A 203 -3.05 -6.36 -1.88
CA LEU A 203 -1.74 -6.61 -2.49
C LEU A 203 -1.88 -7.70 -3.57
N ALA A 204 -1.58 -7.36 -4.82
CA ALA A 204 -1.62 -8.32 -5.92
C ALA A 204 -0.48 -9.32 -5.81
N TRP A 205 -0.81 -10.61 -5.91
CA TRP A 205 0.16 -11.68 -6.02
C TRP A 205 0.33 -12.06 -7.49
N SER A 206 1.50 -11.92 -8.11
CA SER A 206 2.75 -11.31 -7.61
C SER A 206 3.48 -10.59 -8.75
N TRP A 207 4.55 -9.84 -8.46
CA TRP A 207 5.23 -9.02 -9.49
C TRP A 207 5.79 -9.85 -10.66
N ASP A 208 6.61 -10.86 -10.36
CA ASP A 208 7.22 -11.79 -11.32
C ASP A 208 7.59 -13.12 -10.64
N ARG A 209 8.00 -14.13 -11.43
CA ARG A 209 8.58 -15.41 -10.96
C ARG A 209 7.67 -16.27 -10.09
N ASP A 210 6.37 -16.13 -10.26
CA ASP A 210 5.43 -17.13 -9.75
C ASP A 210 5.68 -18.48 -10.45
N ILE A 211 5.38 -19.58 -9.76
CA ILE A 211 5.41 -20.93 -10.36
C ILE A 211 4.44 -21.05 -11.55
N CYS A 212 3.40 -20.22 -11.56
CA CYS A 212 2.48 -20.02 -12.65
C CYS A 212 2.70 -18.64 -13.31
N SER A 213 3.27 -18.65 -14.51
CA SER A 213 3.57 -17.41 -15.25
C SER A 213 2.34 -16.58 -15.64
N GLU A 214 1.14 -17.16 -15.60
CA GLU A 214 -0.12 -16.47 -15.89
C GLU A 214 -0.70 -15.73 -14.67
N ARG A 215 -0.14 -15.99 -13.46
CA ARG A 215 -0.54 -15.36 -12.20
C ARG A 215 0.31 -14.14 -11.80
N GLN A 216 1.39 -13.88 -12.51
CA GLN A 216 2.26 -12.73 -12.25
C GLN A 216 1.83 -11.47 -13.02
N VAL A 217 2.08 -10.30 -12.45
CA VAL A 217 1.77 -8.96 -12.99
C VAL A 217 2.61 -8.65 -14.22
N THR A 218 3.88 -9.00 -14.21
CA THR A 218 4.83 -8.77 -15.32
C THR A 218 5.36 -10.09 -15.85
N VAL A 219 5.89 -10.14 -17.06
CA VAL A 219 6.50 -11.37 -17.61
C VAL A 219 7.91 -11.60 -17.04
N ALA A 220 8.74 -10.55 -16.97
CA ALA A 220 10.14 -10.66 -16.57
C ALA A 220 10.57 -9.60 -15.53
N GLY A 221 9.61 -9.04 -14.78
CA GLY A 221 9.87 -8.08 -13.71
C GLY A 221 9.94 -6.63 -14.17
N SER A 222 9.49 -6.32 -15.40
CA SER A 222 9.54 -4.97 -15.97
C SER A 222 8.15 -4.32 -16.00
N PRO A 223 8.02 -3.02 -15.68
CA PRO A 223 6.75 -2.33 -15.89
C PRO A 223 6.33 -2.25 -17.38
N ASP A 224 7.27 -2.45 -18.31
CA ASP A 224 7.01 -2.43 -19.76
C ASP A 224 6.49 -3.77 -20.32
N ASP A 225 6.41 -4.83 -19.49
CA ASP A 225 6.02 -6.18 -19.92
C ASP A 225 4.89 -6.79 -19.09
N LEU A 226 3.86 -5.99 -18.83
CA LEU A 226 2.65 -6.43 -18.13
C LEU A 226 1.99 -7.63 -18.82
N THR A 227 1.53 -8.57 -17.99
CA THR A 227 0.62 -9.64 -18.41
C THR A 227 -0.81 -9.09 -18.53
N ALA A 228 -1.74 -9.87 -19.08
CA ALA A 228 -3.15 -9.48 -19.10
C ALA A 228 -3.72 -9.24 -17.68
N TYR A 229 -3.25 -10.00 -16.68
CA TYR A 229 -3.58 -9.78 -15.28
C TYR A 229 -2.97 -8.48 -14.76
N GLY A 230 -1.69 -8.23 -15.04
CA GLY A 230 -1.01 -7.00 -14.63
C GLY A 230 -1.61 -5.71 -15.22
N GLU A 231 -2.04 -5.75 -16.48
CA GLU A 231 -2.75 -4.63 -17.13
C GLU A 231 -4.02 -4.23 -16.34
N VAL A 232 -4.77 -5.21 -15.82
CA VAL A 232 -5.95 -4.95 -14.99
C VAL A 232 -5.55 -4.41 -13.61
N ILE A 233 -4.55 -5.02 -12.96
CA ILE A 233 -4.09 -4.58 -11.63
C ILE A 233 -3.59 -3.13 -11.65
N LEU A 234 -2.85 -2.72 -12.68
CA LEU A 234 -2.31 -1.37 -12.75
C LEU A 234 -3.34 -0.36 -13.24
N HIS A 235 -4.08 -0.67 -14.30
CA HIS A 235 -4.79 0.34 -15.08
C HIS A 235 -6.32 0.25 -15.05
N HIS A 236 -6.92 -0.67 -14.27
CA HIS A 236 -8.38 -0.73 -14.20
C HIS A 236 -8.97 0.60 -13.66
N PRO A 237 -9.95 1.22 -14.34
CA PRO A 237 -10.40 2.59 -14.05
C PRO A 237 -11.13 2.76 -12.72
N ASP A 238 -11.46 1.66 -12.03
CA ASP A 238 -12.05 1.72 -10.69
C ASP A 238 -11.05 1.39 -9.60
N PHE A 239 -10.36 0.26 -9.65
CA PHE A 239 -9.52 -0.19 -8.53
C PHE A 239 -8.04 -0.29 -8.88
N GLY A 240 -7.64 0.05 -10.10
CA GLY A 240 -6.25 -0.05 -10.53
C GLY A 240 -5.34 0.84 -9.68
N ILE A 241 -4.08 0.41 -9.51
CA ILE A 241 -3.09 1.15 -8.71
C ILE A 241 -2.92 2.60 -9.20
N ASP A 242 -3.05 2.85 -10.51
CA ASP A 242 -2.93 4.18 -11.10
C ASP A 242 -4.06 5.14 -10.69
N GLU A 243 -5.23 4.61 -10.37
CA GLU A 243 -6.43 5.40 -10.02
C GLU A 243 -6.45 5.78 -8.54
N ASP A 244 -5.66 5.11 -7.70
CA ASP A 244 -5.73 5.28 -6.26
C ASP A 244 -4.71 6.30 -5.76
N VAL A 245 -5.21 7.33 -5.07
CA VAL A 245 -4.35 8.29 -4.38
C VAL A 245 -3.95 7.65 -3.05
N VAL A 246 -3.01 6.70 -3.11
CA VAL A 246 -2.61 5.89 -1.97
C VAL A 246 -2.40 6.76 -0.73
N MET A 247 -3.06 6.40 0.38
CA MET A 247 -2.74 6.97 1.69
C MET A 247 -1.31 6.56 2.06
N LYS A 248 -0.37 7.43 1.75
CA LYS A 248 1.02 7.28 2.17
C LYS A 248 1.15 7.71 3.62
N SER A 249 2.03 7.03 4.37
CA SER A 249 2.41 7.48 5.70
C SER A 249 2.77 8.96 5.64
N ALA A 250 2.32 9.75 6.62
CA ALA A 250 2.66 11.17 6.69
C ALA A 250 4.18 11.40 6.68
N TYR A 251 4.97 10.40 7.10
CA TYR A 251 6.42 10.41 6.99
C TYR A 251 6.91 10.36 5.53
N LEU A 252 6.35 9.45 4.72
CA LEU A 252 6.69 9.34 3.30
C LEU A 252 6.28 10.60 2.53
N ILE A 253 5.20 11.27 2.96
CA ILE A 253 4.72 12.51 2.34
C ILE A 253 5.60 13.72 2.71
N ASN A 254 6.31 13.70 3.85
CA ASN A 254 6.99 14.87 4.44
C ASN A 254 8.52 14.68 4.63
N ASP A 255 9.25 14.16 3.63
CA ASP A 255 10.73 14.06 3.58
C ASP A 255 11.39 12.80 4.19
N GLY A 256 10.82 11.61 3.96
CA GLY A 256 11.38 10.36 4.44
C GLY A 256 12.74 9.91 3.85
N CYS A 257 13.25 10.59 2.84
CA CYS A 257 14.53 10.26 2.19
C CYS A 257 15.59 11.36 2.37
N SER A 258 16.17 11.43 3.58
CA SER A 258 17.39 12.21 3.81
C SER A 258 18.63 11.32 3.69
N THR A 259 19.05 11.00 2.47
CA THR A 259 20.45 10.64 2.22
C THR A 259 21.26 11.93 2.11
N SER A 260 21.75 12.43 3.25
CA SER A 260 22.78 13.47 3.38
C SER A 260 22.81 14.55 2.26
N GLY A 261 21.95 15.58 2.35
CA GLY A 261 22.02 16.74 1.46
C GLY A 261 21.15 17.89 1.96
N VAL A 262 21.81 18.99 2.34
CA VAL A 262 21.32 20.31 2.80
C VAL A 262 19.81 20.60 2.62
N ASP A 263 19.17 20.84 3.77
CA ASP A 263 17.79 21.28 4.03
C ASP A 263 17.30 22.43 3.12
N ASN A 264 16.12 22.26 2.53
CA ASN A 264 15.29 23.34 2.00
C ASN A 264 13.82 22.95 2.18
N GLN A 265 13.25 23.31 3.33
CA GLN A 265 11.82 23.28 3.66
C GLN A 265 10.88 23.44 2.46
N LYS A 266 10.02 22.46 2.20
CA LYS A 266 8.82 22.61 1.35
C LYS A 266 7.59 22.02 2.01
N SER A 267 6.80 22.91 2.61
CA SER A 267 5.41 22.65 2.97
C SER A 267 4.53 22.48 1.73
N SER A 268 3.47 21.68 1.84
CA SER A 268 2.50 21.40 0.77
C SER A 268 1.94 22.69 0.14
N SER A 269 2.14 22.83 -1.18
CA SER A 269 1.76 24.03 -1.93
C SER A 269 0.25 24.12 -2.13
N PRO A 270 -0.44 25.19 -1.68
CA PRO A 270 -1.88 25.40 -1.86
C PRO A 270 -2.27 25.81 -3.29
N VAL A 271 -1.33 25.81 -4.23
CA VAL A 271 -1.49 26.23 -5.63
C VAL A 271 -1.71 25.03 -6.55
N TYR A 272 -2.79 25.06 -7.31
CA TYR A 272 -3.18 24.06 -8.32
C TYR A 272 -3.20 24.70 -9.71
N LEU A 273 -2.64 23.98 -10.69
CA LEU A 273 -2.61 24.38 -12.10
C LEU A 273 -3.34 23.34 -12.94
N TYR A 274 -4.29 23.75 -13.79
CA TYR A 274 -4.99 22.81 -14.68
C TYR A 274 -5.62 23.51 -15.90
N PRO A 275 -5.80 22.82 -17.05
CA PRO A 275 -5.25 21.50 -17.34
C PRO A 275 -3.73 21.55 -17.48
N ASN A 276 -3.06 20.43 -17.18
CA ASN A 276 -1.64 20.22 -17.47
C ASN A 276 -1.49 18.84 -18.13
N PRO A 277 -1.15 18.74 -19.43
CA PRO A 277 -0.75 19.82 -20.33
C PRO A 277 -1.85 20.85 -20.64
N ALA A 278 -1.47 22.13 -20.77
CA ALA A 278 -2.34 23.21 -21.18
C ALA A 278 -2.22 23.45 -22.70
N GLN A 279 -3.35 23.74 -23.36
CA GLN A 279 -3.37 24.05 -24.81
C GLN A 279 -3.54 25.56 -25.05
N GLU A 280 -4.71 26.10 -24.71
CA GLU A 280 -5.03 27.52 -24.93
C GLU A 280 -5.02 28.34 -23.65
N TYR A 281 -5.30 27.72 -22.51
CA TYR A 281 -5.38 28.39 -21.21
C TYR A 281 -4.93 27.46 -20.08
N VAL A 282 -4.51 28.06 -18.97
CA VAL A 282 -4.26 27.38 -17.69
C VAL A 282 -5.03 28.11 -16.59
N TYR A 283 -5.71 27.35 -15.73
CA TYR A 283 -6.31 27.84 -14.49
C TYR A 283 -5.28 27.79 -13.38
N ILE A 284 -5.17 28.90 -12.63
CA ILE A 284 -4.43 28.97 -11.37
C ILE A 284 -5.45 29.06 -10.24
N ARG A 285 -5.48 28.06 -9.35
CA ARG A 285 -6.36 28.02 -8.18
C ARG A 285 -5.55 27.95 -6.89
N ILE A 286 -5.86 28.82 -5.93
CA ILE A 286 -5.24 28.84 -4.61
C ILE A 286 -6.28 28.39 -3.57
N ARG A 287 -5.97 27.38 -2.74
CA ARG A 287 -6.89 26.84 -1.70
C ARG A 287 -6.93 27.70 -0.42
N ALA A 288 -6.01 28.66 -0.26
CA ALA A 288 -5.99 29.55 0.89
C ALA A 288 -7.16 30.56 0.82
N GLN A 289 -8.03 30.58 1.84
CA GLN A 289 -9.31 31.30 1.86
C GLN A 289 -9.23 32.83 2.05
N GLU A 290 -8.14 33.50 1.69
CA GLU A 290 -8.07 34.97 1.76
C GLU A 290 -7.43 35.58 0.50
N ASP A 291 -8.12 36.57 -0.07
CA ASP A 291 -7.65 37.36 -1.21
C ASP A 291 -6.55 38.34 -0.74
N ARG A 292 -5.31 37.84 -0.69
CA ARG A 292 -4.13 38.53 -0.11
C ARG A 292 -3.23 39.20 -1.15
N GLY A 293 -3.78 39.65 -2.29
CA GLY A 293 -3.00 40.32 -3.34
C GLY A 293 -1.96 39.40 -3.98
N TRP A 294 -2.40 38.20 -4.35
CA TRP A 294 -1.56 37.20 -5.02
C TRP A 294 -1.18 37.67 -6.42
N LYS A 295 0.01 37.25 -6.88
CA LYS A 295 0.52 37.48 -8.23
C LYS A 295 1.04 36.19 -8.82
N TYR A 296 1.14 36.14 -10.14
CA TYR A 296 1.80 35.06 -10.83
C TYR A 296 2.85 35.58 -11.83
N SER A 297 3.84 34.73 -12.09
CA SER A 297 4.76 34.86 -13.21
C SER A 297 5.00 33.51 -13.87
N ILE A 298 4.89 33.44 -15.19
CA ILE A 298 5.25 32.29 -16.01
C ILE A 298 6.66 32.52 -16.55
N MET A 299 7.53 31.54 -16.35
CA MET A 299 8.93 31.56 -16.76
C MET A 299 9.23 30.42 -17.73
N ASP A 300 10.10 30.66 -18.70
CA ASP A 300 10.66 29.60 -19.53
C ASP A 300 11.72 28.78 -18.78
N ILE A 301 12.24 27.71 -19.41
CA ILE A 301 13.28 26.84 -18.83
C ILE A 301 14.60 27.56 -18.51
N HIS A 302 14.82 28.76 -19.04
CA HIS A 302 15.99 29.59 -18.77
C HIS A 302 15.72 30.61 -17.65
N GLY A 303 14.54 30.56 -17.01
CA GLY A 303 14.14 31.47 -15.94
C GLY A 303 13.70 32.85 -16.42
N ARG A 304 13.47 33.05 -17.73
CA ARG A 304 12.99 34.33 -18.25
C ARG A 304 11.48 34.42 -18.06
N VAL A 305 11.01 35.48 -17.42
CA VAL A 305 9.56 35.75 -17.27
C VAL A 305 8.97 36.09 -18.63
N VAL A 306 8.05 35.25 -19.09
CA VAL A 306 7.33 35.40 -20.37
C VAL A 306 5.93 35.98 -20.19
N MET A 307 5.35 35.86 -18.99
CA MET A 307 4.03 36.40 -18.66
C MET A 307 3.93 36.64 -17.15
N SER A 308 3.14 37.63 -16.73
CA SER A 308 2.85 37.88 -15.31
C SER A 308 1.56 38.66 -15.13
N GLY A 309 0.93 38.54 -13.97
CA GLY A 309 -0.26 39.30 -13.63
C GLY A 309 -0.61 39.21 -12.14
N ASP A 310 -1.67 39.92 -11.76
CA ASP A 310 -2.30 39.78 -10.45
C ASP A 310 -3.27 38.58 -10.48
N LEU A 311 -3.54 37.96 -9.33
CA LEU A 311 -4.48 36.84 -9.16
C LEU A 311 -5.62 37.21 -8.24
N HIS A 312 -6.85 37.09 -8.73
CA HIS A 312 -8.07 37.27 -7.94
C HIS A 312 -8.81 35.93 -7.76
N GLY A 313 -8.31 35.11 -6.83
CA GLY A 313 -8.88 33.79 -6.55
C GLY A 313 -8.51 32.73 -7.58
N SER A 314 -9.51 32.12 -8.23
CA SER A 314 -9.28 31.14 -9.31
C SER A 314 -9.33 31.87 -10.64
N GLU A 315 -8.21 31.92 -11.37
CA GLU A 315 -8.08 32.73 -12.58
C GLU A 315 -7.68 31.92 -13.80
N ARG A 316 -8.29 32.22 -14.95
CA ARG A 316 -7.99 31.61 -16.25
C ARG A 316 -6.96 32.47 -16.98
N ILE A 317 -5.77 31.94 -17.17
CA ILE A 317 -4.66 32.60 -17.87
C ILE A 317 -4.60 32.09 -19.31
N ASP A 318 -4.69 32.99 -20.28
CA ASP A 318 -4.51 32.66 -21.70
C ASP A 318 -3.02 32.40 -21.98
N VAL A 319 -2.69 31.20 -22.46
CA VAL A 319 -1.33 30.78 -22.82
C VAL A 319 -1.20 30.51 -24.32
N HIS A 320 -2.17 30.93 -25.13
CA HIS A 320 -2.18 30.74 -26.58
C HIS A 320 -1.00 31.45 -27.28
N SER A 321 -0.34 32.40 -26.61
CA SER A 321 0.87 33.05 -27.14
C SER A 321 2.17 32.27 -26.84
N LEU A 322 2.14 31.29 -25.94
CA LEU A 322 3.32 30.51 -25.52
C LEU A 322 3.55 29.31 -26.45
N LEU A 323 4.79 29.12 -26.90
CA LEU A 323 5.18 27.96 -27.71
C LEU A 323 5.06 26.66 -26.91
N SER A 324 4.84 25.54 -27.59
CA SER A 324 4.81 24.22 -26.93
C SER A 324 6.15 23.94 -26.22
N GLY A 325 6.07 23.46 -24.99
CA GLY A 325 7.23 23.26 -24.12
C GLY A 325 6.90 23.38 -22.64
N THR A 326 7.91 23.22 -21.79
CA THR A 326 7.76 23.31 -20.33
C THR A 326 8.01 24.73 -19.84
N TYR A 327 7.15 25.20 -18.95
CA TYR A 327 7.25 26.48 -18.26
C TYR A 327 7.09 26.29 -16.76
N PHE A 328 7.51 27.29 -15.99
CA PHE A 328 7.34 27.33 -14.54
C PHE A 328 6.42 28.49 -14.18
N ILE A 329 5.33 28.21 -13.47
CA ILE A 329 4.44 29.22 -12.89
C ILE A 329 4.83 29.41 -11.43
N GLN A 330 5.30 30.61 -11.11
CA GLN A 330 5.49 31.06 -9.74
C GLN A 330 4.25 31.83 -9.30
N VAL A 331 3.70 31.50 -8.13
CA VAL A 331 2.57 32.20 -7.51
C VAL A 331 3.03 32.73 -6.16
N PHE A 332 2.88 34.02 -5.91
CA PHE A 332 3.50 34.66 -4.76
C PHE A 332 2.73 35.87 -4.23
N ASN A 333 2.98 36.21 -2.97
CA ASN A 333 2.61 37.47 -2.35
C ASN A 333 3.79 37.96 -1.47
N ALA A 334 3.56 38.95 -0.60
CA ALA A 334 4.61 39.49 0.26
C ALA A 334 5.20 38.49 1.27
N GLN A 335 4.50 37.39 1.57
CA GLN A 335 4.81 36.47 2.67
C GLN A 335 5.15 35.05 2.19
N HIS A 336 4.63 34.63 1.04
CA HIS A 336 4.77 33.27 0.55
C HIS A 336 4.97 33.25 -0.97
N TRP A 337 5.63 32.21 -1.46
CA TRP A 337 5.75 31.91 -2.89
C TRP A 337 5.78 30.41 -3.13
N TRP A 338 5.23 29.99 -4.26
CA TRP A 338 5.26 28.61 -4.73
C TRP A 338 5.61 28.58 -6.21
N THR A 339 6.22 27.48 -6.66
CA THR A 339 6.52 27.26 -8.08
C THR A 339 6.01 25.89 -8.49
N LYS A 340 5.35 25.83 -9.64
CA LYS A 340 4.81 24.62 -10.26
C LYS A 340 5.18 24.60 -11.74
N ASN A 341 5.47 23.43 -12.30
CA ASN A 341 5.69 23.28 -13.74
C ASN A 341 4.35 23.14 -14.48
N ILE A 342 4.33 23.62 -15.72
CA ILE A 342 3.23 23.44 -16.67
C ILE A 342 3.81 23.06 -18.03
N THR A 343 3.18 22.11 -18.71
CA THR A 343 3.52 21.76 -20.10
C THR A 343 2.51 22.41 -21.02
N ILE A 344 2.97 23.20 -21.99
CA ILE A 344 2.15 23.70 -23.09
C ILE A 344 2.24 22.72 -24.26
N GLN A 345 1.10 22.20 -24.73
CA GLN A 345 1.01 21.30 -25.87
C GLN A 345 -0.01 21.84 -26.87
N ARG A 346 0.36 21.89 -28.14
CA ARG A 346 -0.49 22.36 -29.23
C ARG A 346 -0.66 21.27 -30.27
#